data_AF-A0A9Q3H1Q3-F1
#
_entry.id   AF-A0A9Q3H1Q3-F1
#
_cell.length_a   1.000
_cell.length_b   1.000
_cell.length_c   1.000
_cell.angle_alpha   90.00
_cell.angle_beta   90.00
_cell.angle_gamma   90.00
#
_symmetry.space_group_name_H-M   'P 1'
#
loop_
_entity.id
_entity.type
_entity.pdbx_description
1 polymer ?
#
loop_
_entity_poly.entity_id
_entity_poly.type
_entity_poly.pdbx_seq_one_letter_code
_entity_poly.pdbx_strand_id
1 'polypeptide(L)'
;MHHVNPKATLAEAYESIKTYFDYDAFYFNDWTSTTLNGVRRENPDKTLEEAVELLVEKLDLCQRALAPHFNGRASLNTAIVSACSKSPEMRETIMEVGPSTSFETLVTGLRRRAAFLQWEAVDRQESRSRPQRVVGKCFICRKKNCRSCNHSEEDRREARELLDRHQHIPDKAFRAFLIDYENSPIISR
;
A
#
# COMPACT_ATOMS: atom_id res chain seq x y z
N MET A 1 -21.07 20.11 27.01
CA MET A 1 -22.17 20.45 26.08
C MET A 1 -22.63 21.86 26.44
N HIS A 2 -22.40 22.85 25.59
CA HIS A 2 -22.93 24.20 25.84
C HIS A 2 -24.41 24.22 25.46
N HIS A 3 -25.25 24.59 26.41
CA HIS A 3 -26.68 24.64 26.23
C HIS A 3 -27.05 25.97 25.57
N VAL A 4 -27.70 25.90 24.40
CA VAL A 4 -28.43 27.05 23.84
C VAL A 4 -29.41 27.49 24.92
N ASN A 5 -29.34 28.76 25.32
CA ASN A 5 -30.19 29.30 26.39
C ASN A 5 -31.67 29.09 26.01
N PRO A 6 -32.49 28.38 26.81
CA PRO A 6 -33.89 28.13 26.48
C PRO A 6 -34.74 29.39 26.36
N LYS A 7 -34.24 30.54 26.86
CA LYS A 7 -34.88 31.85 26.78
C LYS A 7 -34.33 32.73 25.66
N ALA A 8 -33.36 32.25 24.86
CA ALA A 8 -32.83 32.98 23.73
C ALA A 8 -33.88 33.11 22.62
N THR A 9 -33.86 34.24 21.93
CA THR A 9 -34.57 34.37 20.66
C THR A 9 -33.97 33.42 19.61
N LEU A 10 -34.74 33.11 18.57
CA LEU A 10 -34.26 32.29 17.44
C LEU A 10 -32.98 32.85 16.80
N ALA A 11 -32.84 34.17 16.73
CA ALA A 11 -31.64 34.83 16.20
C ALA A 11 -30.41 34.65 17.11
N GLU A 12 -30.58 34.76 18.43
CA GLU A 12 -29.50 34.54 19.39
C GLU A 12 -29.10 33.07 19.47
N ALA A 13 -30.07 32.15 19.39
CA ALA A 13 -29.79 30.72 19.27
C ALA A 13 -29.04 30.41 17.98
N TYR A 14 -29.47 30.98 16.85
CA TYR A 14 -28.79 30.86 15.57
C TYR A 14 -27.37 31.40 15.63
N GLU A 15 -27.13 32.62 16.11
CA GLU A 15 -25.78 33.19 16.19
C GLU A 15 -24.90 32.45 17.21
N SER A 16 -25.45 31.89 18.29
CA SER A 16 -24.69 31.05 19.23
C SER A 16 -24.28 29.72 18.61
N ILE A 17 -25.17 29.08 17.85
CA ILE A 17 -24.88 27.85 17.10
C ILE A 17 -23.88 28.16 15.99
N LYS A 18 -24.13 29.21 15.23
CA LYS A 18 -23.29 29.69 14.14
C LYS A 18 -21.89 30.04 14.64
N THR A 19 -21.72 30.82 15.69
CA THR A 19 -20.39 31.14 16.27
C THR A 19 -19.67 29.89 16.77
N TYR A 20 -20.39 28.89 17.27
CA TYR A 20 -19.80 27.62 17.69
C TYR A 20 -19.32 26.76 16.51
N PHE A 21 -20.02 26.79 15.38
CA PHE A 21 -19.66 26.02 14.18
C PHE A 21 -18.77 26.80 13.20
N ASP A 22 -18.84 28.14 13.17
CA ASP A 22 -18.01 29.07 12.39
C ASP A 22 -16.61 29.26 13.03
N TYR A 23 -16.12 28.26 13.77
CA TYR A 23 -14.71 28.22 14.18
C TYR A 23 -13.85 27.91 12.95
N ASP A 24 -13.63 28.94 12.11
CA ASP A 24 -12.64 28.95 11.02
C ASP A 24 -11.30 28.34 11.50
N ALA A 25 -10.95 28.54 12.78
CA ALA A 25 -9.74 27.99 13.40
C ALA A 25 -9.65 26.46 13.39
N PHE A 26 -10.77 25.74 13.58
CA PHE A 26 -10.76 24.27 13.58
C PHE A 26 -10.52 23.72 12.18
N TYR A 27 -11.30 24.19 11.20
CA TYR A 27 -11.14 23.80 9.80
C TYR A 27 -9.82 24.28 9.20
N PHE A 28 -9.31 25.43 9.64
CA PHE A 28 -8.00 25.92 9.22
C PHE A 28 -6.86 25.07 9.79
N ASN A 29 -6.99 24.60 11.03
CA ASN A 29 -6.04 23.65 11.59
C ASN A 29 -6.06 22.33 10.80
N ASP A 30 -7.24 21.78 10.50
CA ASP A 30 -7.34 20.56 9.70
C ASP A 30 -6.78 20.77 8.28
N TRP A 31 -7.07 21.90 7.64
CA TRP A 31 -6.55 22.29 6.33
C TRP A 31 -5.01 22.36 6.29
N THR A 32 -4.39 22.93 7.32
CA THR A 32 -2.93 23.15 7.36
C THR A 32 -2.14 21.97 7.93
N SER A 33 -2.75 21.17 8.80
CA SER A 33 -2.10 20.03 9.45
C SER A 33 -2.29 18.71 8.71
N THR A 34 -3.28 18.61 7.82
CA THR A 34 -3.53 17.41 7.01
C THR A 34 -2.32 17.13 6.10
N THR A 35 -1.88 15.87 6.11
CA THR A 35 -0.73 15.40 5.32
C THR A 35 -1.02 14.03 4.76
N LEU A 36 -0.43 13.69 3.60
CA LEU A 36 -0.62 12.36 3.00
C LEU A 36 -0.17 11.23 3.94
N ASN A 37 0.95 11.40 4.65
CA ASN A 37 1.43 10.43 5.64
C ASN A 37 0.48 10.28 6.84
N GLY A 38 -0.19 11.36 7.25
CA GLY A 38 -1.23 11.31 8.27
C GLY A 38 -2.43 10.47 7.81
N VAL A 39 -2.94 10.76 6.62
CA VAL A 39 -4.07 10.03 6.02
C VAL A 39 -3.75 8.55 5.87
N ARG A 40 -2.55 8.19 5.42
CA ARG A 40 -2.10 6.78 5.32
C ARG A 40 -2.05 6.07 6.66
N ARG A 41 -1.64 6.76 7.73
CA ARG A 41 -1.58 6.18 9.08
C ARG A 41 -2.98 5.97 9.66
N GLU A 42 -3.90 6.89 9.36
CA GLU A 42 -5.30 6.79 9.77
C GLU A 42 -6.08 5.73 8.98
N ASN A 43 -5.61 5.36 7.79
CA ASN A 43 -6.27 4.41 6.88
C ASN A 43 -5.30 3.31 6.42
N PRO A 44 -4.87 2.40 7.33
CA PRO A 44 -3.82 1.42 7.05
C PRO A 44 -4.26 0.30 6.08
N ASP A 45 -5.57 0.08 5.94
CA ASP A 45 -6.19 -0.88 5.02
C ASP A 45 -6.32 -0.34 3.59
N LYS A 46 -6.09 0.96 3.40
CA LYS A 46 -6.25 1.65 2.13
C LYS A 46 -4.98 1.67 1.29
N THR A 47 -5.19 1.61 -0.01
CA THR A 47 -4.14 1.77 -1.01
C THR A 47 -3.58 3.19 -1.00
N LEU A 48 -2.40 3.40 -1.60
CA LEU A 48 -1.81 4.74 -1.67
C LEU A 48 -2.68 5.67 -2.54
N GLU A 49 -3.32 5.12 -3.57
CA GLU A 49 -4.24 5.86 -4.44
C GLU A 49 -5.49 6.29 -3.68
N GLU A 50 -6.14 5.39 -2.94
CA GLU A 50 -7.27 5.74 -2.07
C GLU A 50 -6.88 6.77 -0.99
N ALA A 51 -5.67 6.69 -0.44
CA ALA A 51 -5.18 7.69 0.51
C ALA A 51 -5.02 9.09 -0.12
N VAL A 52 -4.67 9.18 -1.41
CA VAL A 52 -4.66 10.46 -2.15
C VAL A 52 -6.07 10.99 -2.33
N GLU A 53 -7.05 10.14 -2.63
CA GLU A 53 -8.45 10.55 -2.76
C GLU A 53 -9.01 11.10 -1.46
N LEU A 54 -8.82 10.36 -0.36
CA LEU A 54 -9.26 10.76 0.97
C LEU A 54 -8.61 12.08 1.40
N LEU A 55 -7.34 12.29 1.04
CA LEU A 55 -6.65 13.56 1.27
C LEU A 55 -7.34 14.71 0.54
N VAL A 56 -7.61 14.55 -0.76
CA VAL A 56 -8.24 15.58 -1.60
C VAL A 56 -9.65 15.88 -1.10
N GLU A 57 -10.44 14.85 -0.77
CA GLU A 57 -11.79 14.99 -0.23
C GLU A 57 -11.78 15.74 1.11
N LYS A 58 -10.89 15.36 2.03
CA LYS A 58 -10.75 16.02 3.33
C LYS A 58 -10.40 17.50 3.17
N LEU A 59 -9.48 17.85 2.28
CA LEU A 59 -9.12 19.24 2.02
C LEU A 59 -10.26 20.01 1.35
N ASP A 60 -10.95 19.43 0.36
CA ASP A 60 -12.12 20.07 -0.28
C ASP A 60 -13.25 20.32 0.74
N LEU A 61 -13.50 19.39 1.66
CA LEU A 61 -14.44 19.58 2.77
C LEU A 61 -14.02 20.71 3.71
N CYS A 62 -12.74 20.76 4.09
CA CYS A 62 -12.22 21.87 4.89
C CYS A 62 -12.39 23.20 4.17
N GLN A 63 -12.11 23.27 2.86
CA GLN A 63 -12.26 24.48 2.06
C GLN A 63 -13.66 25.06 2.12
N ARG A 64 -14.70 24.21 2.03
CA ARG A 64 -16.11 24.63 2.06
C ARG A 64 -16.51 25.24 3.42
N ALA A 65 -15.81 24.86 4.47
CA ALA A 65 -16.03 25.35 5.84
C ALA A 65 -15.14 26.55 6.20
N LEU A 66 -14.26 26.98 5.29
CA LEU A 66 -13.40 28.14 5.48
C LEU A 66 -14.01 29.41 4.87
N ALA A 67 -13.54 30.56 5.33
CA ALA A 67 -13.92 31.86 4.80
C ALA A 67 -13.81 31.96 3.25
N PRO A 68 -14.66 32.79 2.59
CA PRO A 68 -14.83 32.78 1.14
C PRO A 68 -13.57 32.99 0.29
N HIS A 69 -12.52 33.61 0.83
CA HIS A 69 -11.25 33.80 0.15
C HIS A 69 -10.48 32.50 -0.11
N PHE A 70 -10.85 31.42 0.57
CA PHE A 70 -10.31 30.08 0.31
C PHE A 70 -11.01 29.36 -0.84
N ASN A 71 -12.19 29.79 -1.32
CA ASN A 71 -13.06 29.06 -2.27
C ASN A 71 -12.50 28.87 -3.70
N GLY A 72 -11.21 29.17 -3.93
CA GLY A 72 -10.56 28.99 -5.23
C GLY A 72 -9.82 27.66 -5.36
N ARG A 73 -9.86 27.07 -6.56
CA ARG A 73 -9.04 25.87 -6.89
C ARG A 73 -7.54 26.11 -6.68
N ALA A 74 -7.04 27.33 -6.85
CA ALA A 74 -5.63 27.66 -6.58
C ALA A 74 -5.25 27.43 -5.10
N SER A 75 -6.11 27.81 -4.17
CA SER A 75 -5.91 27.60 -2.74
C SER A 75 -5.94 26.11 -2.39
N LEU A 76 -6.89 25.36 -2.97
CA LEU A 76 -6.97 23.90 -2.81
C LEU A 76 -5.75 23.18 -3.38
N ASN A 77 -5.31 23.53 -4.58
CA ASN A 77 -4.11 22.96 -5.19
C ASN A 77 -2.87 23.21 -4.33
N THR A 78 -2.75 24.42 -3.78
CA THR A 78 -1.66 24.78 -2.86
C THR A 78 -1.67 23.91 -1.61
N ALA A 79 -2.84 23.68 -1.02
CA ALA A 79 -2.98 22.82 0.15
C ALA A 79 -2.68 21.35 -0.18
N ILE A 80 -3.16 20.82 -1.31
CA ILE A 80 -2.87 19.45 -1.77
C ILE A 80 -1.36 19.27 -1.97
N VAL A 81 -0.72 20.20 -2.68
CA VAL A 81 0.74 20.18 -2.90
C VAL A 81 1.49 20.22 -1.57
N SER A 82 1.09 21.11 -0.65
CA SER A 82 1.69 21.22 0.69
C SER A 82 1.53 19.92 1.48
N ALA A 83 0.33 19.33 1.50
CA ALA A 83 0.05 18.09 2.22
C ALA A 83 0.83 16.88 1.69
N CYS A 84 1.08 16.85 0.37
CA CYS A 84 1.88 15.80 -0.28
C CYS A 84 3.40 16.04 -0.17
N SER A 85 3.85 17.30 0.01
CA SER A 85 5.29 17.66 -0.02
C SER A 85 6.14 17.00 1.07
N LYS A 86 5.51 16.57 2.18
CA LYS A 86 6.18 15.80 3.26
C LYS A 86 6.42 14.32 2.91
N SER A 87 5.95 13.85 1.75
CA SER A 87 6.13 12.48 1.28
C SER A 87 7.19 12.48 0.16
N PRO A 88 8.41 11.99 0.41
CA PRO A 88 9.50 12.06 -0.56
C PRO A 88 9.18 11.35 -1.88
N GLU A 89 8.32 10.32 -1.83
CA GLU A 89 7.93 9.51 -2.99
C GLU A 89 7.08 10.30 -4.00
N MET A 90 6.39 11.35 -3.55
CA MET A 90 5.55 12.24 -4.36
C MET A 90 6.29 13.46 -4.88
N ARG A 91 7.52 13.72 -4.42
CA ARG A 91 8.25 14.97 -4.67
C ARG A 91 8.44 15.28 -6.15
N GLU A 92 8.82 14.29 -6.94
CA GLU A 92 9.05 14.44 -8.38
C GLU A 92 7.78 14.89 -9.11
N THR A 93 6.68 14.18 -8.87
CA THR A 93 5.36 14.54 -9.42
C THR A 93 4.92 15.93 -8.96
N ILE A 94 5.12 16.32 -7.70
CA ILE A 94 4.78 17.66 -7.21
C ILE A 94 5.57 18.75 -7.95
N MET A 95 6.83 18.51 -8.29
CA MET A 95 7.64 19.46 -9.06
C MET A 95 7.12 19.63 -10.49
N GLU A 96 6.59 18.57 -11.08
CA GLU A 96 6.00 18.59 -12.42
C GLU A 96 4.61 19.24 -12.44
N VAL A 97 3.71 18.84 -11.53
CA VAL A 97 2.28 19.23 -11.53
C VAL A 97 1.93 20.27 -10.46
N GLY A 98 2.87 21.15 -10.08
CA GLY A 98 2.74 22.10 -8.94
C GLY A 98 1.45 22.93 -8.84
N PRO A 99 1.33 23.83 -7.84
CA PRO A 99 0.05 24.39 -7.42
C PRO A 99 -0.68 25.23 -8.49
N SER A 100 0.06 25.75 -9.48
CA SER A 100 -0.48 26.54 -10.59
C SER A 100 -1.13 25.70 -11.71
N THR A 101 -1.02 24.38 -11.67
CA THR A 101 -1.66 23.51 -12.66
C THR A 101 -3.18 23.42 -12.44
N SER A 102 -3.92 22.84 -13.39
CA SER A 102 -5.34 22.58 -13.18
C SER A 102 -5.53 21.49 -12.13
N PHE A 103 -6.62 21.60 -11.35
CA PHE A 103 -6.98 20.61 -10.33
C PHE A 103 -7.00 19.18 -10.89
N GLU A 104 -7.61 18.97 -12.06
CA GLU A 104 -7.68 17.66 -12.71
C GLU A 104 -6.30 17.08 -13.05
N THR A 105 -5.39 17.91 -13.57
CA THR A 105 -4.03 17.47 -13.91
C THR A 105 -3.23 17.13 -12.65
N LEU A 106 -3.35 17.95 -11.61
CA LEU A 106 -2.72 17.71 -10.31
C LEU A 106 -3.18 16.37 -9.71
N VAL A 107 -4.50 16.19 -9.56
CA VAL A 107 -5.07 14.98 -8.96
C VAL A 107 -4.74 13.74 -9.79
N THR A 108 -4.86 13.82 -11.12
CA THR A 108 -4.50 12.70 -12.01
C THR A 108 -3.02 12.34 -11.92
N GLY A 109 -2.13 13.34 -11.85
CA GLY A 109 -0.69 13.12 -11.66
C GLY A 109 -0.38 12.39 -10.36
N LEU A 110 -0.98 12.84 -9.25
CA LEU A 110 -0.80 12.23 -7.93
C LEU A 110 -1.33 10.79 -7.89
N ARG A 111 -2.52 10.51 -8.45
CA ARG A 111 -3.06 9.14 -8.55
C ARG A 111 -2.15 8.22 -9.34
N ARG A 112 -1.67 8.66 -10.51
CA ARG A 112 -0.74 7.86 -11.33
C ARG A 112 0.54 7.54 -10.58
N ARG A 113 1.10 8.52 -9.86
CA ARG A 113 2.29 8.29 -9.05
C ARG A 113 2.02 7.30 -7.91
N ALA A 114 0.90 7.45 -7.22
CA ALA A 114 0.47 6.53 -6.17
C ALA A 114 0.35 5.08 -6.68
N ALA A 115 -0.35 4.89 -7.80
CA ALA A 115 -0.53 3.59 -8.42
C ALA A 115 0.81 2.96 -8.84
N PHE A 116 1.72 3.76 -9.43
CA PHE A 116 3.06 3.29 -9.79
C PHE A 116 3.86 2.82 -8.56
N LEU A 117 3.91 3.62 -7.49
CA LEU A 117 4.64 3.28 -6.27
C LEU A 117 4.09 2.01 -5.61
N GLN A 118 2.78 1.83 -5.67
CA GLN A 118 2.13 0.63 -5.16
C GLN A 118 2.45 -0.61 -5.99
N TRP A 119 2.40 -0.50 -7.32
CA TRP A 119 2.83 -1.56 -8.22
C TRP A 119 4.29 -1.95 -7.95
N GLU A 120 5.18 -0.98 -7.81
CA GLU A 120 6.59 -1.20 -7.53
C GLU A 120 6.82 -1.93 -6.19
N ALA A 121 6.01 -1.64 -5.17
CA ALA A 121 6.07 -2.33 -3.89
C ALA A 121 5.67 -3.82 -4.01
N VAL A 122 4.63 -4.11 -4.79
CA VAL A 122 4.17 -5.48 -5.05
C VAL A 122 5.21 -6.26 -5.88
N ASP A 123 5.73 -5.69 -6.96
CA ASP A 123 6.76 -6.32 -7.81
C ASP A 123 8.04 -6.66 -7.02
N ARG A 124 8.48 -5.75 -6.15
CA ARG A 124 9.62 -6.00 -5.24
C ARG A 124 9.34 -7.13 -4.26
N GLN A 125 8.12 -7.24 -3.72
CA GLN A 125 7.74 -8.34 -2.82
C GLN A 125 7.69 -9.67 -3.56
N GLU A 126 7.14 -9.71 -4.77
CA GLU A 126 7.10 -10.90 -5.61
C GLU A 126 8.52 -11.35 -5.98
N SER A 127 9.38 -10.41 -6.37
CA SER A 127 10.79 -10.67 -6.68
C SER A 127 11.56 -11.26 -5.50
N ARG A 128 11.24 -10.86 -4.25
CA ARG A 128 11.82 -11.45 -3.03
C ARG A 128 11.26 -12.82 -2.70
N SER A 129 9.98 -13.03 -2.98
CA SER A 129 9.27 -14.29 -2.74
C SER A 129 9.63 -15.35 -3.77
N ARG A 130 10.14 -14.93 -4.94
CA ARG A 130 10.62 -15.84 -5.98
C ARG A 130 11.80 -16.63 -5.41
N PRO A 131 11.71 -17.98 -5.33
CA PRO A 131 12.80 -18.78 -4.82
C PRO A 131 14.03 -18.46 -5.66
N GLN A 132 15.11 -18.02 -5.00
CA GLN A 132 16.41 -17.85 -5.66
C GLN A 132 16.67 -19.15 -6.42
N ARG A 133 16.96 -19.03 -7.72
CA ARG A 133 17.36 -20.15 -8.54
C ARG A 133 18.60 -20.73 -7.88
N VAL A 134 18.42 -21.75 -7.03
CA VAL A 134 19.54 -22.46 -6.42
C VAL A 134 20.38 -22.87 -7.61
N VAL A 135 21.64 -22.45 -7.66
CA VAL A 135 22.54 -22.83 -8.76
C VAL A 135 22.69 -24.34 -8.64
N GLY A 136 21.78 -25.04 -9.31
CA GLY A 136 21.62 -26.48 -9.23
C GLY A 136 22.86 -27.11 -9.83
N LYS A 137 23.38 -28.10 -9.14
CA LYS A 137 24.35 -29.02 -9.71
C LYS A 137 23.67 -29.77 -10.86
N CYS A 138 24.40 -30.05 -11.94
CA CYS A 138 23.86 -30.88 -13.03
C CYS A 138 23.27 -32.18 -12.49
N PHE A 139 22.07 -32.57 -12.92
CA PHE A 139 21.43 -33.82 -12.49
C PHE A 139 22.23 -35.07 -12.88
N ILE A 140 23.05 -34.97 -13.94
CA ILE A 140 23.85 -36.09 -14.45
C ILE A 140 25.22 -36.11 -13.76
N CYS A 141 26.02 -35.04 -13.88
CA CYS A 141 27.41 -35.04 -13.37
C CYS A 141 27.63 -34.32 -12.03
N ARG A 142 26.59 -33.74 -11.41
CA ARG A 142 26.64 -33.00 -10.14
C ARG A 142 27.61 -31.81 -10.07
N LYS A 143 28.17 -31.35 -11.19
CA LYS A 143 29.05 -30.16 -11.26
C LYS A 143 28.24 -28.87 -11.16
N LYS A 144 28.76 -27.88 -10.43
CA LYS A 144 28.26 -26.49 -10.44
C LYS A 144 28.55 -25.91 -11.85
N ASN A 145 27.64 -25.11 -12.39
CA ASN A 145 27.74 -24.51 -13.74
C ASN A 145 27.67 -25.47 -14.94
N CYS A 146 27.27 -26.73 -14.73
CA CYS A 146 26.90 -27.65 -15.82
C CYS A 146 25.38 -27.87 -15.80
N ARG A 147 24.74 -27.92 -16.97
CA ARG A 147 23.30 -28.24 -17.10
C ARG A 147 23.13 -29.61 -17.73
N SER A 148 22.04 -30.31 -17.41
CA SER A 148 21.73 -31.65 -17.96
C SER A 148 21.59 -31.66 -19.48
N CYS A 149 21.31 -30.51 -20.09
CA CYS A 149 21.34 -30.30 -21.55
C CYS A 149 22.75 -30.28 -22.17
N ASN A 150 23.84 -30.28 -21.39
CA ASN A 150 25.21 -30.35 -21.91
C ASN A 150 25.71 -31.80 -22.07
N HIS A 151 24.92 -32.78 -21.65
CA HIS A 151 25.25 -34.21 -21.73
C HIS A 151 24.68 -34.85 -23.00
N SER A 152 25.09 -36.08 -23.33
CA SER A 152 24.54 -36.83 -24.45
C SER A 152 23.07 -37.24 -24.20
N GLU A 153 22.32 -37.64 -25.24
CA GLU A 153 20.98 -38.24 -25.05
C GLU A 153 21.03 -39.55 -24.27
N GLU A 154 22.11 -40.31 -24.43
CA GLU A 154 22.36 -41.55 -23.70
C GLU A 154 22.50 -41.30 -22.19
N ASP A 155 23.36 -40.36 -21.80
CA ASP A 155 23.54 -39.93 -20.41
C ASP A 155 22.21 -39.45 -19.78
N ARG A 156 21.38 -38.75 -20.56
CA ARG A 156 20.07 -38.25 -20.11
C ARG A 156 19.07 -39.38 -19.92
N ARG A 157 19.12 -40.42 -20.77
CA ARG A 157 18.26 -41.61 -20.66
C ARG A 157 18.61 -42.41 -19.42
N GLU A 158 19.89 -42.73 -19.23
CA GLU A 158 20.37 -43.47 -18.06
C GLU A 158 20.05 -42.74 -16.74
N ALA A 159 20.23 -41.42 -16.70
CA ALA A 159 19.91 -40.63 -15.52
C ALA A 159 18.40 -40.65 -15.19
N ARG A 160 17.52 -40.67 -16.21
CA ARG A 160 16.07 -40.82 -16.02
C ARG A 160 15.72 -42.20 -15.47
N GLU A 161 16.32 -43.26 -16.01
CA GLU A 161 16.12 -44.63 -15.52
C GLU A 161 16.62 -44.82 -14.09
N LEU A 162 17.77 -44.23 -13.72
CA LEU A 162 18.26 -44.24 -12.34
C LEU A 162 17.27 -43.56 -11.39
N LEU A 163 16.73 -42.42 -11.78
CA LEU A 163 15.72 -41.69 -11.01
C LEU A 163 14.45 -42.53 -10.81
N ASP A 164 13.96 -43.16 -11.88
CA ASP A 164 12.78 -44.03 -11.85
C ASP A 164 13.00 -45.24 -10.91
N ARG A 165 14.17 -45.87 -10.98
CA ARG A 165 14.57 -46.95 -10.04
C ARG A 165 14.63 -46.48 -8.59
N HIS A 166 15.03 -45.24 -8.34
CA HIS A 166 15.15 -44.68 -7.00
C HIS A 166 13.87 -44.01 -6.48
N GLN A 167 12.84 -43.83 -7.32
CA GLN A 167 11.59 -43.17 -6.93
C GLN A 167 10.57 -44.07 -6.24
N HIS A 168 10.84 -45.37 -6.13
CA HIS A 168 9.97 -46.25 -5.37
C HIS A 168 10.35 -46.26 -3.89
N ILE A 169 9.94 -45.21 -3.16
CA ILE A 169 9.63 -45.38 -1.74
C ILE A 169 8.33 -46.20 -1.73
N PRO A 170 8.33 -47.45 -1.25
CA PRO A 170 7.09 -48.22 -1.21
C PRO A 170 6.07 -47.43 -0.38
N ASP A 171 4.94 -47.08 -0.99
CA ASP A 171 3.88 -46.25 -0.41
C ASP A 171 3.48 -46.72 1.00
N LYS A 172 3.56 -48.03 1.25
CA LYS A 172 3.36 -48.64 2.56
C LYS A 172 4.36 -48.18 3.64
N ALA A 173 5.64 -48.06 3.32
CA ALA A 173 6.67 -47.62 4.27
C ALA A 173 6.54 -46.13 4.59
N PHE A 174 6.20 -45.32 3.60
CA PHE A 174 5.97 -43.89 3.78
C PHE A 174 4.69 -43.61 4.58
N ARG A 175 3.60 -44.32 4.26
CA ARG A 175 2.34 -44.24 5.03
C ARG A 175 2.51 -44.71 6.47
N ALA A 176 3.22 -45.81 6.71
CA ALA A 176 3.51 -46.29 8.06
C ALA A 176 4.30 -45.25 8.88
N PHE A 177 5.32 -44.63 8.27
CA PHE A 177 6.08 -43.56 8.91
C PHE A 177 5.20 -42.33 9.25
N LEU A 178 4.33 -41.89 8.33
CA LEU A 178 3.43 -40.76 8.58
C LEU A 178 2.46 -41.06 9.74
N ILE A 179 1.90 -42.27 9.78
CA ILE A 179 1.02 -42.71 10.88
C ILE A 179 1.77 -42.68 12.21
N ASP A 180 2.99 -43.21 12.28
CA ASP A 180 3.78 -43.22 13.53
C ASP A 180 4.16 -41.80 13.98
N TYR A 181 4.47 -40.91 13.03
CA TYR A 181 4.82 -39.52 13.30
C TYR A 181 3.62 -38.70 13.78
N GLU A 182 2.47 -38.83 13.13
CA GLU A 182 1.24 -38.11 13.48
C GLU A 182 0.57 -38.63 14.76
N ASN A 183 0.74 -39.91 15.08
CA ASN A 183 0.22 -40.53 16.30
C ASN A 183 1.22 -40.52 17.47
N SER A 184 2.41 -39.94 17.30
CA SER A 184 3.32 -39.71 18.41
C SER A 184 2.75 -38.58 19.29
N PRO A 185 2.40 -38.83 20.56
CA PRO A 185 1.94 -37.77 21.44
C PRO A 185 3.08 -36.75 21.59
N ILE A 186 2.78 -35.50 21.26
CA ILE A 186 3.69 -34.38 21.52
C ILE A 186 4.02 -34.42 23.01
N ILE A 187 5.23 -34.88 23.35
CA ILE A 187 5.73 -34.81 24.72
C ILE A 187 5.92 -33.32 25.00
N SER A 188 4.92 -32.69 25.61
CA SER A 188 5.09 -31.36 26.19
C SER A 188 6.01 -31.50 27.39
N ARG A 189 7.23 -30.98 27.27
CA ARG A 189 8.05 -30.56 28.41
C ARG A 189 8.22 -29.05 28.33
#